data_AF-A0A2D2Q006-F1
#
_entry.id   AF-A0A2D2Q006-F1
#
_cell.length_a   1.000
_cell.length_b   1.000
_cell.length_c   1.000
_cell.angle_alpha   90.00
_cell.angle_beta   90.00
_cell.angle_gamma   90.00
#
_symmetry.space_group_name_H-M   'P 1'
#
loop_
_entity.id
_entity.type
_entity.pdbx_description
1 polymer ?
#
loop_
_entity_poly.entity_id
_entity_poly.type
_entity_poly.pdbx_seq_one_letter_code
_entity_poly.pdbx_strand_id
1 'polypeptide(L)'
;MSRKNQRWNNWVLVVAVVVLAIAPLLLARKAEFSGADAEAEAAIQEVSPSYQPWFNPVFEPTSGEIESLFFAVQAALGAGVIGYVFGLYRSRHERQASQHHPEVSQ
;
A
#
# COMPACT_ATOMS: atom_id res chain seq x y z
N MET A 1 28.84 -9.59 13.83
CA MET A 1 27.73 -10.49 13.42
C MET A 1 27.63 -10.51 11.91
N SER A 2 27.54 -11.71 11.32
CA SER A 2 27.68 -12.03 9.89
C SER A 2 26.79 -11.20 8.94
N ARG A 3 27.41 -10.38 8.06
CA ARG A 3 26.71 -9.58 7.02
C ARG A 3 25.88 -10.44 6.04
N LYS A 4 26.20 -11.73 5.89
CA LYS A 4 25.46 -12.67 5.04
C LYS A 4 24.05 -12.90 5.58
N ASN A 5 23.90 -12.93 6.90
CA ASN A 5 22.64 -13.21 7.59
C ASN A 5 21.69 -12.01 7.53
N GLN A 6 22.22 -10.78 7.50
CA GLN A 6 21.41 -9.56 7.47
C GLN A 6 20.76 -9.35 6.09
N ARG A 7 21.49 -9.64 5.00
CA ARG A 7 20.91 -9.69 3.65
C ARG A 7 19.86 -10.78 3.53
N TRP A 8 20.12 -11.96 4.09
CA TRP A 8 19.17 -13.07 4.11
C TRP A 8 17.88 -12.71 4.88
N ASN A 9 17.99 -12.10 6.06
CA ASN A 9 16.83 -11.63 6.82
C ASN A 9 16.00 -10.61 6.04
N ASN A 10 16.63 -9.65 5.34
CA ASN A 10 15.90 -8.71 4.49
C ASN A 10 15.14 -9.44 3.37
N TRP A 11 15.75 -10.45 2.74
CA TRP A 11 15.07 -11.25 1.73
C TRP A 11 13.90 -12.06 2.30
N VAL A 12 14.05 -12.63 3.49
CA VAL A 12 12.94 -13.32 4.20
C VAL A 12 11.80 -12.34 4.52
N LEU A 13 12.12 -11.13 4.97
CA LEU A 13 11.11 -10.09 5.23
C LEU A 13 10.38 -9.65 3.95
N VAL A 14 11.10 -9.46 2.84
CA VAL A 14 10.49 -9.14 1.54
C VAL A 14 9.57 -10.26 1.08
N VAL A 15 10.02 -11.52 1.17
CA VAL A 15 9.20 -12.69 0.83
C VAL A 15 7.96 -12.75 1.73
N ALA A 16 8.09 -12.51 3.03
CA ALA A 16 6.95 -12.50 3.96
C ALA A 16 5.92 -11.41 3.59
N VAL A 17 6.36 -10.20 3.24
CA VAL A 17 5.47 -9.12 2.78
C VAL A 17 4.78 -9.50 1.48
N VAL A 18 5.51 -10.07 0.51
CA VAL A 18 4.94 -10.53 -0.76
C VAL A 18 3.91 -11.65 -0.53
N VAL A 19 4.19 -12.59 0.36
CA VAL A 19 3.25 -13.64 0.74
C VAL A 19 2.01 -13.04 1.40
N LEU A 20 2.15 -12.10 2.33
CA LEU A 20 1.01 -11.43 2.97
C LEU A 20 0.16 -10.64 1.98
N ALA A 21 0.78 -10.04 0.95
CA ALA A 21 0.06 -9.33 -0.09
C ALA A 21 -0.67 -10.28 -1.06
N ILE A 22 -0.05 -11.40 -1.45
CA ILE A 22 -0.59 -12.32 -2.47
C ILE A 22 -1.54 -13.37 -1.86
N ALA A 23 -1.32 -13.78 -0.61
CA ALA A 23 -2.16 -14.76 0.08
C ALA A 23 -3.67 -14.45 0.01
N PRO A 24 -4.14 -13.22 0.32
CA PRO A 24 -5.56 -12.89 0.19
C PRO A 24 -6.05 -12.98 -1.27
N LEU A 25 -5.24 -12.61 -2.27
CA LEU A 25 -5.62 -12.76 -3.69
C LEU A 25 -5.79 -14.23 -4.10
N LEU A 26 -5.07 -15.16 -3.47
CA LEU A 26 -5.16 -16.60 -3.76
C LEU A 26 -6.27 -17.30 -3.00
N LEU A 27 -6.48 -16.94 -1.73
CA LEU A 27 -7.50 -17.52 -0.86
C LEU A 27 -8.90 -16.95 -1.16
N ALA A 28 -8.96 -15.67 -1.52
CA ALA A 28 -10.19 -14.93 -1.79
C ALA A 28 -10.35 -14.62 -3.30
N ARG A 29 -9.97 -15.54 -4.19
CA ARG A 29 -10.08 -15.39 -5.66
C ARG A 29 -11.50 -15.10 -6.17
N LYS A 30 -12.53 -15.41 -5.37
CA LYS A 30 -13.94 -15.14 -5.65
C LYS A 30 -14.51 -14.00 -4.82
N ALA A 31 -13.72 -13.40 -3.93
CA ALA A 31 -14.14 -12.19 -3.25
C ALA A 31 -14.08 -11.06 -4.26
N GLU A 32 -15.22 -10.40 -4.48
CA GLU A 32 -15.22 -9.10 -5.10
C GLU A 32 -14.48 -8.16 -4.15
N PHE A 33 -13.29 -7.72 -4.56
CA PHE A 33 -12.56 -6.66 -3.88
C PHE A 33 -13.26 -5.33 -4.22
N SER A 34 -14.49 -5.16 -3.76
CA SER A 34 -15.22 -3.91 -3.90
C SER A 34 -14.84 -2.94 -2.78
N GLY A 35 -15.11 -1.66 -3.00
CA GLY A 35 -14.87 -0.64 -2.00
C GLY A 35 -15.73 -0.86 -0.74
N ALA A 36 -15.31 -0.25 0.37
CA ALA A 36 -16.05 -0.30 1.63
C ALA A 36 -17.50 0.24 1.50
N ASP A 37 -17.78 1.06 0.49
CA ASP A 37 -19.10 1.64 0.23
C ASP A 37 -20.11 0.60 -0.28
N ALA A 38 -19.67 -0.37 -1.09
CA ALA A 38 -20.54 -1.44 -1.59
C ALA A 38 -20.99 -2.40 -0.47
N GLU A 39 -20.10 -2.69 0.49
CA GLU A 39 -20.44 -3.46 1.70
C GLU A 39 -21.43 -2.67 2.59
N ALA A 40 -21.26 -1.34 2.67
CA ALA A 40 -22.16 -0.47 3.43
C ALA A 40 -23.55 -0.38 2.80
N GLU A 41 -23.64 -0.29 1.46
CA GLU A 41 -24.92 -0.29 0.74
C GLU A 41 -25.69 -1.59 0.97
N ALA A 42 -25.04 -2.75 0.88
CA ALA A 42 -25.65 -4.05 1.12
C ALA A 42 -26.20 -4.16 2.55
N ALA A 43 -25.43 -3.73 3.55
CA ALA A 43 -25.86 -3.73 4.94
C ALA A 43 -27.04 -2.77 5.20
N ILE A 44 -27.06 -1.60 4.56
CA ILE A 44 -28.14 -0.61 4.70
C ILE A 44 -29.44 -1.15 4.07
N GLN A 45 -29.36 -1.79 2.90
CA GLN A 45 -30.53 -2.42 2.25
C GLN A 45 -31.12 -3.56 3.09
N GLU A 46 -30.29 -4.31 3.83
CA GLU A 46 -30.73 -5.40 4.70
C GLU A 46 -31.37 -4.91 6.01
N VAL A 47 -30.85 -3.82 6.60
CA VAL A 47 -31.35 -3.27 7.87
C VAL A 47 -32.60 -2.39 7.66
N SER A 48 -32.74 -1.73 6.52
CA SER A 48 -33.89 -0.87 6.23
C SER A 48 -34.23 -0.89 4.73
N PRO A 49 -35.13 -1.78 4.28
CA PRO A 49 -35.50 -1.89 2.86
C PRO A 49 -36.24 -0.66 2.31
N SER A 50 -36.66 0.26 3.18
CA SER A 50 -37.28 1.55 2.82
C SER A 50 -36.32 2.74 2.92
N TYR A 51 -35.01 2.51 3.12
CA TYR A 51 -34.02 3.59 3.19
C TYR A 51 -33.86 4.26 1.83
N GLN A 52 -34.25 5.53 1.76
CA GLN A 52 -33.98 6.39 0.61
C GLN A 52 -32.61 7.04 0.80
N PRO A 53 -31.68 6.93 -0.16
CA PRO A 53 -30.40 7.63 -0.10
C PRO A 53 -30.64 9.13 0.11
N TRP A 54 -30.09 9.68 1.20
CA TRP A 54 -30.16 11.12 1.50
C TRP A 54 -29.23 11.95 0.60
N PHE A 55 -28.44 11.27 -0.22
CA PHE A 55 -27.55 11.83 -1.22
C PHE A 55 -27.54 10.89 -2.44
N ASN A 56 -28.08 11.35 -3.57
CA ASN A 56 -27.89 10.67 -4.84
C ASN A 56 -26.65 11.27 -5.52
N PRO A 57 -25.71 10.45 -6.03
CA PRO A 57 -24.61 10.97 -6.82
C PRO A 57 -25.17 11.76 -8.01
N VAL A 58 -24.81 13.03 -8.14
CA VAL A 58 -25.12 13.84 -9.34
C VAL A 58 -24.41 13.25 -10.58
N PHE A 59 -23.43 12.38 -10.34
CA PHE A 59 -22.66 11.64 -11.33
C PHE A 59 -22.46 10.21 -10.81
N GLU A 60 -23.16 9.23 -11.39
CA GLU A 60 -22.83 7.82 -11.23
C GLU A 60 -21.67 7.51 -12.19
N PRO A 61 -20.45 7.19 -11.71
CA PRO A 61 -19.42 6.67 -12.60
C PRO A 61 -19.94 5.37 -13.21
N THR A 62 -20.07 5.33 -14.54
CA THR A 62 -20.68 4.24 -15.32
C THR A 62 -19.94 2.89 -15.23
N SER A 63 -18.93 2.76 -14.37
CA SER A 63 -18.16 1.54 -14.16
C SER A 63 -17.41 1.59 -12.84
N GLY A 64 -17.56 0.55 -12.00
CA GLY A 64 -16.77 0.34 -10.78
C GLY A 64 -15.25 0.21 -11.03
N GLU A 65 -14.84 0.03 -12.29
CA GLU A 65 -13.43 0.01 -12.67
C GLU A 65 -12.77 1.39 -12.47
N ILE A 66 -13.52 2.48 -12.71
CA ILE A 66 -12.99 3.85 -12.56
C ILE A 66 -12.76 4.17 -11.08
N GLU A 67 -13.64 3.68 -10.20
CA GLU A 67 -13.49 3.83 -8.75
C GLU A 67 -12.26 3.08 -8.23
N SER A 68 -12.08 1.83 -8.64
CA SER A 68 -10.88 1.05 -8.32
C SER A 68 -9.60 1.69 -8.88
N LEU A 69 -9.65 2.31 -10.06
CA LEU A 69 -8.51 3.02 -10.64
C LEU A 69 -8.12 4.26 -9.80
N PHE A 70 -9.10 5.02 -9.32
CA PHE A 70 -8.83 6.17 -8.43
C PHE A 70 -8.16 5.71 -7.14
N PHE A 71 -8.64 4.62 -6.53
CA PHE A 71 -8.03 4.04 -5.34
C PHE A 71 -6.61 3.51 -5.62
N ALA A 72 -6.39 2.85 -6.76
CA ALA A 72 -5.08 2.36 -7.16
C ALA A 72 -4.07 3.51 -7.36
N VAL A 73 -4.48 4.62 -7.96
CA VAL A 73 -3.64 5.82 -8.12
C VAL A 73 -3.31 6.43 -6.76
N GLN A 74 -4.27 6.54 -5.85
CA GLN A 74 -4.03 7.03 -4.49
C GLN A 74 -3.04 6.13 -3.73
N ALA A 75 -3.21 4.81 -3.82
CA ALA A 75 -2.30 3.84 -3.22
C ALA A 75 -0.89 3.94 -3.82
N ALA A 76 -0.77 4.09 -5.14
CA ALA A 76 0.52 4.25 -5.83
C ALA A 76 1.25 5.53 -5.41
N LEU A 77 0.53 6.65 -5.30
CA LEU A 77 1.08 7.91 -4.82
C LEU A 77 1.52 7.81 -3.34
N GLY A 78 0.69 7.21 -2.48
CA GLY A 78 1.03 6.99 -1.07
C GLY A 78 2.29 6.14 -0.90
N ALA A 79 2.37 5.02 -1.62
CA ALA A 79 3.55 4.16 -1.63
C ALA A 79 4.79 4.89 -2.18
N GLY A 80 4.63 5.70 -3.22
CA GLY A 80 5.69 6.52 -3.81
C GLY A 80 6.27 7.54 -2.83
N VAL A 81 5.41 8.26 -2.10
CA VAL A 81 5.83 9.23 -1.08
C VAL A 81 6.60 8.53 0.05
N ILE A 82 6.06 7.42 0.58
CA ILE A 82 6.72 6.65 1.64
C ILE A 82 8.09 6.15 1.18
N GLY A 83 8.17 5.57 -0.02
CA GLY A 83 9.42 5.11 -0.62
C GLY A 83 10.46 6.22 -0.81
N TYR A 84 10.03 7.39 -1.29
CA TYR A 84 10.90 8.56 -1.46
C TYR A 84 11.48 9.05 -0.13
N VAL A 85 10.66 9.13 0.91
CA VAL A 85 11.08 9.53 2.25
C VAL A 85 12.12 8.56 2.82
N PHE A 86 11.86 7.25 2.76
CA PHE A 86 12.84 6.24 3.18
C PHE A 86 14.15 6.33 2.39
N GLY A 87 14.08 6.56 1.07
CA GLY A 87 15.25 6.75 0.21
C GLY A 87 16.07 7.99 0.58
N LEU A 88 15.41 9.10 0.90
CA LEU A 88 16.05 10.33 1.38
C LEU A 88 16.80 10.13 2.69
N TYR A 89 16.16 9.50 3.68
CA TYR A 89 16.78 9.23 4.97
C TYR A 89 17.98 8.29 4.85
N ARG A 90 17.87 7.24 4.02
CA ARG A 90 18.97 6.34 3.69
C ARG A 90 20.15 7.10 3.07
N SER A 91 19.88 7.96 2.10
CA SER A 91 20.91 8.73 1.39
C SER A 91 21.64 9.72 2.30
N ARG A 92 20.96 10.32 3.28
CA ARG A 92 21.59 11.23 4.26
C ARG A 92 22.58 10.51 5.17
N HIS A 93 22.24 9.30 5.63
CA HIS A 93 23.16 8.48 6.43
C HIS A 93 24.41 8.06 5.64
N GLU A 94 24.27 7.72 4.36
CA GLU A 94 25.42 7.34 3.51
C GLU A 94 26.35 8.54 3.23
N ARG A 95 25.80 9.76 3.08
CA ARG A 95 26.61 10.98 2.92
C ARG A 95 27.40 11.35 4.17
N GLN A 96 26.86 11.14 5.36
CA GLN A 96 27.55 11.40 6.63
C GLN A 96 28.67 10.39 6.90
N ALA A 97 28.47 9.12 6.55
CA ALA A 97 29.50 8.08 6.68
C ALA A 97 30.71 8.34 5.75
N SER A 98 30.47 8.86 4.54
CA SER A 98 31.53 9.18 3.57
C SER A 98 32.32 10.46 3.92
N GLN A 99 31.80 11.33 4.78
CA GLN A 99 32.51 12.54 5.25
C GLN A 99 33.45 12.27 6.44
N HIS A 100 33.43 11.06 7.01
CA HIS A 100 34.37 10.60 8.04
C HIS A 100 35.51 9.75 7.45
N HIS A 101 36.16 10.25 6.38
CA HIS A 101 37.53 9.84 6.08
C HIS A 101 38.45 10.83 6.81
N PRO A 102 39.03 10.47 7.98
CA PRO A 102 40.01 11.32 8.61
C PRO A 102 41.23 11.36 7.69
N GLU A 103 41.56 12.55 7.17
CA GLU A 103 42.89 12.83 6.65
C GLU A 103 43.90 12.59 7.77
N VAL A 104 44.46 11.38 7.82
CA VAL A 104 45.71 11.12 8.50
C VAL A 104 46.50 10.17 7.62
N SER A 105 47.43 10.74 6.86
CA SER A 105 48.85 10.33 6.87
C SER A 105 49.60 10.90 5.66
N GLN A 106 50.50 11.84 5.96
CA GLN A 106 51.66 12.37 5.21
C GLN A 106 51.38 13.60 4.34
#